data_AF-A0A453KWZ5-F1
#
_entry.id   AF-A0A453KWZ5-F1
#
_cell.length_a   1.000
_cell.length_b   1.000
_cell.length_c   1.000
_cell.angle_alpha   90.00
_cell.angle_beta   90.00
_cell.angle_gamma   90.00
#
_symmetry.space_group_name_H-M   'P 1'
#
loop_
_entity.id
_entity.type
_entity.pdbx_description
1 polymer ?
#
loop_
_entity_poly.entity_id
_entity_poly.type
_entity_poly.pdbx_seq_one_letter_code
_entity_poly.pdbx_strand_id
1 'polypeptide(L)'
;MEKVQVSEQFIVSHCSHAFCNGCVGRYVATKIGENVESIGCPDPECTEGFVEIEPCRDIIPQELFDRWSVTLCEQSLGNEKYYCPFKDCSALLIKDNDRTVKIRDTECPHCHRMFCARCRVPWHDGIKCKELRKLGDDEKGETDLMLKKLANKKKWQRCPSCKMYVSKIDGCLLMKCR
;
A
#
# COMPACT_ATOMS: atom_id res chain seq x y z
N MET A 1 -51.94 -15.47 -5.53
CA MET A 1 -51.87 -14.21 -4.76
C MET A 1 -50.39 -13.89 -4.57
N GLU A 2 -49.85 -13.05 -5.44
CA GLU A 2 -48.52 -12.47 -5.29
C GLU A 2 -48.45 -11.71 -3.97
N LYS A 3 -47.56 -12.16 -3.08
CA LYS A 3 -47.24 -11.42 -1.86
C LYS A 3 -46.29 -10.31 -2.26
N VAL A 4 -46.85 -9.12 -2.41
CA VAL A 4 -46.13 -7.86 -2.63
C VAL A 4 -45.05 -7.73 -1.56
N GLN A 5 -43.80 -7.58 -2.02
CA GLN A 5 -42.59 -7.55 -1.22
C GLN A 5 -42.64 -6.39 -0.21
N VAL A 6 -42.21 -6.68 1.03
CA VAL A 6 -41.86 -5.67 2.01
C VAL A 6 -40.83 -4.75 1.38
N SER A 7 -41.11 -3.46 1.34
CA SER A 7 -40.19 -2.42 0.93
C SER A 7 -39.01 -2.38 1.89
N GLU A 8 -37.93 -3.09 1.56
CA GLU A 8 -36.69 -3.03 2.32
C GLU A 8 -35.98 -1.70 2.03
N GLN A 9 -36.29 -0.73 2.90
CA GLN A 9 -35.66 0.57 2.93
C GLN A 9 -34.33 0.47 3.69
N PHE A 10 -33.32 1.13 3.14
CA PHE A 10 -32.03 1.37 3.74
C PHE A 10 -32.02 2.78 4.32
N ILE A 11 -31.76 2.91 5.63
CA ILE A 11 -31.65 4.19 6.30
C ILE A 11 -30.17 4.55 6.40
N VAL A 12 -29.79 5.73 5.93
CA VAL A 12 -28.41 6.22 5.97
C VAL A 12 -28.10 6.75 7.36
N SER A 13 -26.95 6.37 7.92
CA SER A 13 -26.53 6.83 9.25
C SER A 13 -26.19 8.33 9.23
N HIS A 14 -26.45 9.01 10.36
CA HIS A 14 -26.18 10.45 10.56
C HIS A 14 -26.94 11.42 9.64
N CYS A 15 -27.94 10.94 8.91
CA CYS A 15 -28.96 11.78 8.27
C CYS A 15 -30.33 11.09 8.29
N SER A 16 -31.37 11.75 7.76
CA SER A 16 -32.73 11.21 7.70
C SER A 16 -33.09 10.61 6.33
N HIS A 17 -32.10 10.41 5.46
CA HIS A 17 -32.34 9.91 4.11
C HIS A 17 -32.50 8.39 4.10
N ALA A 18 -33.45 7.92 3.28
CA ALA A 18 -33.71 6.51 3.08
C ALA A 18 -33.84 6.19 1.60
N PHE A 19 -33.32 5.03 1.21
CA PHE A 19 -33.27 4.58 -0.17
C PHE A 19 -33.69 3.12 -0.27
N CYS A 20 -34.01 2.64 -1.47
CA CYS A 20 -34.28 1.22 -1.66
C CYS A 20 -32.99 0.40 -1.53
N ASN A 21 -33.04 -0.82 -0.97
CA ASN A 21 -31.87 -1.70 -0.88
C ASN A 21 -31.16 -1.88 -2.24
N GLY A 22 -31.91 -2.12 -3.32
CA GLY A 22 -31.33 -2.25 -4.66
C GLY A 22 -30.70 -0.97 -5.23
N CYS A 23 -31.08 0.20 -4.70
CA CYS A 23 -30.53 1.51 -5.05
C CYS A 23 -29.19 1.70 -4.34
N VAL A 24 -29.18 1.47 -3.02
CA VAL A 24 -27.97 1.52 -2.19
C VAL A 24 -26.96 0.49 -2.64
N GLY A 25 -27.37 -0.74 -2.90
CA GLY A 25 -26.47 -1.81 -3.36
C GLY A 25 -25.72 -1.45 -4.63
N ARG A 26 -26.39 -0.85 -5.62
CA ARG A 26 -25.74 -0.37 -6.86
C ARG A 26 -24.78 0.79 -6.58
N TYR A 27 -25.22 1.77 -5.79
CA TYR A 27 -24.40 2.92 -5.43
C TYR A 27 -23.12 2.50 -4.70
N VAL A 28 -23.25 1.65 -3.68
CA VAL A 28 -22.15 1.07 -2.91
C VAL A 28 -21.21 0.28 -3.83
N ALA A 29 -21.74 -0.58 -4.70
CA ALA A 29 -20.92 -1.35 -5.64
C ALA A 29 -20.08 -0.45 -6.56
N THR A 30 -20.65 0.64 -7.06
CA THR A 30 -19.90 1.65 -7.84
C THR A 30 -18.80 2.29 -7.01
N LYS A 31 -19.11 2.71 -5.78
CA LYS A 31 -18.14 3.37 -4.89
C LYS A 31 -16.98 2.45 -4.47
N ILE A 32 -17.26 1.17 -4.21
CA ILE A 32 -16.22 0.16 -3.99
C ILE A 32 -15.34 0.00 -5.24
N GLY A 33 -15.93 0.02 -6.45
CA GLY A 33 -15.18 -0.03 -7.71
C GLY A 33 -14.28 1.18 -7.95
N GLU A 34 -14.69 2.36 -7.46
CA GLU A 34 -13.91 3.60 -7.49
C GLU A 34 -12.82 3.66 -6.40
N ASN A 35 -12.68 2.62 -5.56
CA ASN A 35 -11.83 2.59 -4.36
C ASN A 35 -12.11 3.76 -3.40
N VAL A 36 -13.39 4.15 -3.29
CA VAL A 36 -13.81 5.16 -2.31
C VAL A 36 -13.79 4.56 -0.92
N GLU A 37 -13.08 5.25 -0.04
CA GLU A 37 -12.76 4.80 1.32
C GLU A 37 -13.96 4.89 2.27
N SER A 38 -14.66 6.02 2.23
CA SER A 38 -15.87 6.29 3.00
C SER A 38 -17.02 6.60 2.05
N ILE A 39 -18.08 5.81 2.12
CA ILE A 39 -19.25 5.95 1.24
C ILE A 39 -20.24 6.89 1.92
N GLY A 40 -20.33 8.12 1.41
CA GLY A 40 -21.29 9.12 1.86
C GLY A 40 -22.74 8.76 1.48
N CYS A 41 -23.67 9.59 1.94
CA CYS A 41 -25.07 9.50 1.53
C CYS A 41 -25.19 9.49 -0.01
N PRO A 42 -26.07 8.66 -0.59
CA PRO A 42 -26.40 8.74 -2.02
C PRO A 42 -27.00 10.09 -2.45
N ASP A 43 -27.54 10.86 -1.51
CA ASP A 43 -27.99 12.24 -1.75
C ASP A 43 -26.78 13.18 -1.92
N PRO A 44 -26.60 13.83 -3.08
CA PRO A 44 -25.44 14.68 -3.35
C PRO A 44 -25.42 16.00 -2.56
N GLU A 45 -26.55 16.44 -2.01
CA GLU A 45 -26.63 17.64 -1.17
C GLU A 45 -26.36 17.33 0.31
N CYS A 46 -26.24 16.05 0.68
CA CYS A 46 -26.01 15.60 2.03
C CYS A 46 -24.52 15.41 2.34
N THR A 47 -23.96 16.25 3.22
CA THR A 47 -22.56 16.15 3.67
C THR A 47 -22.36 15.34 4.94
N GLU A 48 -23.44 15.10 5.70
CA GLU A 48 -23.37 14.54 7.05
C GLU A 48 -23.56 13.02 7.10
N GLY A 49 -24.28 12.47 6.12
CA GLY A 49 -24.68 11.06 6.12
C GLY A 49 -23.62 10.13 5.53
N PHE A 50 -23.53 8.91 6.06
CA PHE A 50 -22.70 7.85 5.50
C PHE A 50 -23.37 6.48 5.55
N VAL A 51 -22.95 5.61 4.63
CA VAL A 51 -23.45 4.24 4.50
C VAL A 51 -22.57 3.33 5.37
N GLU A 52 -23.17 2.73 6.39
CA GLU A 52 -22.51 1.70 7.21
C GLU A 52 -22.38 0.39 6.45
N ILE A 53 -21.30 -0.35 6.73
CA ILE A 53 -21.02 -1.61 6.05
C ILE A 53 -21.95 -2.74 6.49
N GLU A 54 -22.24 -2.87 7.79
CA GLU A 54 -23.01 -4.02 8.32
C GLU A 54 -24.38 -4.20 7.66
N PRO A 55 -25.20 -3.14 7.49
CA PRO A 55 -26.49 -3.29 6.81
C PRO A 55 -26.37 -3.66 5.32
N CYS A 56 -25.20 -3.44 4.70
CA CYS A 56 -24.98 -3.83 3.30
C CYS A 56 -24.68 -5.31 3.12
N ARG A 57 -24.42 -6.09 4.19
CA ARG A 57 -24.06 -7.52 4.11
C ARG A 57 -25.01 -8.35 3.24
N ASP A 58 -26.31 -8.10 3.38
CA ASP A 58 -27.35 -8.83 2.65
C ASP A 58 -27.82 -8.10 1.38
N ILE A 59 -27.24 -6.94 1.07
CA ILE A 59 -27.65 -6.05 -0.03
C ILE A 59 -26.68 -6.14 -1.22
N ILE A 60 -25.39 -6.30 -0.94
CA ILE A 60 -24.34 -6.41 -1.96
C ILE A 60 -23.80 -7.84 -2.04
N PRO A 61 -23.25 -8.26 -3.20
CA PRO A 61 -22.56 -9.54 -3.31
C PRO A 61 -21.44 -9.71 -2.28
N GLN A 62 -21.29 -10.92 -1.73
CA GLN A 62 -20.29 -11.25 -0.70
C GLN A 62 -18.86 -10.82 -1.10
N GLU A 63 -18.47 -10.99 -2.36
CA GLU A 63 -17.16 -10.57 -2.86
C GLU A 63 -16.91 -9.06 -2.69
N LEU A 64 -17.93 -8.24 -2.95
CA LEU A 64 -17.83 -6.79 -2.77
C LEU A 64 -17.82 -6.42 -1.29
N PHE A 65 -18.61 -7.11 -0.48
CA PHE A 65 -18.63 -6.93 0.97
C PHE A 65 -17.26 -7.24 1.59
N ASP A 66 -16.66 -8.37 1.22
CA ASP A 66 -15.34 -8.78 1.71
C ASP A 66 -14.27 -7.76 1.29
N ARG A 67 -14.31 -7.32 0.02
CA ARG A 67 -13.38 -6.31 -0.49
C ARG A 67 -13.50 -4.99 0.26
N TRP A 68 -14.73 -4.52 0.49
CA TRP A 68 -14.97 -3.28 1.25
C TRP A 68 -14.55 -3.41 2.71
N SER A 69 -14.84 -4.56 3.35
CA SER A 69 -14.45 -4.88 4.72
C SER A 69 -12.93 -4.85 4.90
N VAL A 70 -12.19 -5.45 3.95
CA VAL A 70 -10.72 -5.40 3.94
C VAL A 70 -10.24 -3.96 3.85
N THR A 71 -10.77 -3.15 2.92
CA THR A 71 -10.41 -1.73 2.77
C THR A 71 -10.65 -0.91 4.04
N LEU A 72 -11.80 -1.08 4.71
CA LEU A 72 -12.11 -0.39 5.96
C LEU A 72 -11.19 -0.83 7.11
N CYS A 73 -10.96 -2.14 7.24
CA CYS A 73 -10.03 -2.69 8.22
C CYS A 73 -8.62 -2.12 8.00
N GLU A 74 -8.17 -2.11 6.75
CA GLU A 74 -6.92 -1.56 6.31
C GLU A 74 -6.75 -0.06 6.63
N GLN A 75 -7.82 0.74 6.60
CA GLN A 75 -7.81 2.14 6.99
C GLN A 75 -7.74 2.31 8.50
N SER A 76 -8.47 1.48 9.25
CA SER A 76 -8.46 1.51 10.71
C SER A 76 -7.06 1.27 11.28
N LEU A 77 -6.21 0.52 10.56
CA LEU A 77 -4.79 0.29 10.89
C LEU A 77 -3.89 1.50 10.58
N GLY A 78 -4.35 2.48 9.79
CA GLY A 78 -3.62 3.71 9.49
C GLY A 78 -2.16 3.52 9.03
N ASN A 79 -1.23 4.20 9.71
CA ASN A 79 0.22 4.12 9.46
C ASN A 79 0.92 2.95 10.19
N GLU A 80 0.15 2.10 10.89
CA GLU A 80 0.68 0.95 11.61
C GLU A 80 0.84 -0.27 10.69
N LYS A 81 0.54 -0.15 9.40
CA LYS A 81 0.74 -1.22 8.41
C LYS A 81 1.87 -0.94 7.42
N TYR A 82 2.53 -2.00 6.98
CA TYR A 82 3.43 -2.00 5.83
C TYR A 82 3.34 -3.32 5.08
N TYR A 83 3.50 -3.26 3.76
CA TYR A 83 3.57 -4.47 2.94
C TYR A 83 5.01 -4.94 2.80
N CYS A 84 5.18 -6.25 2.71
CA CYS A 84 6.42 -6.87 2.29
C CYS A 84 6.83 -6.33 0.91
N PRO A 85 8.04 -5.77 0.73
CA PRO A 85 8.42 -5.11 -0.52
C PRO A 85 8.76 -6.09 -1.65
N PHE A 86 8.80 -7.39 -1.36
CA PHE A 86 9.06 -8.42 -2.34
C PHE A 86 7.76 -8.73 -3.09
N LYS A 87 7.74 -8.49 -4.41
CA LYS A 87 6.54 -8.60 -5.25
C LYS A 87 5.88 -9.98 -5.22
N ASP A 88 6.70 -11.02 -5.06
CA ASP A 88 6.28 -12.43 -4.93
C ASP A 88 5.70 -12.77 -3.55
N CYS A 89 5.78 -11.86 -2.58
CA CYS A 89 5.23 -12.02 -1.23
C CYS A 89 4.12 -11.02 -0.94
N SER A 90 4.40 -9.71 -1.00
CA SER A 90 3.44 -8.63 -0.78
C SER A 90 2.58 -8.74 0.50
N ALA A 91 2.98 -9.55 1.48
CA ALA A 91 2.22 -9.79 2.70
C ALA A 91 2.04 -8.50 3.53
N LEU A 92 0.84 -8.30 4.07
CA LEU A 92 0.52 -7.21 4.99
C LEU A 92 1.12 -7.49 6.37
N LEU A 93 1.87 -6.54 6.91
CA LEU A 93 2.52 -6.63 8.22
C LEU A 93 2.05 -5.46 9.09
N ILE A 94 1.69 -5.77 10.33
CA ILE A 94 1.23 -4.79 11.33
C ILE A 94 2.38 -4.50 12.28
N LYS A 95 2.60 -3.21 12.57
CA LYS A 95 3.59 -2.72 13.49
C LYS A 95 3.06 -2.89 14.91
N ASP A 96 3.65 -3.80 15.68
CA ASP A 96 3.42 -3.80 17.12
C ASP A 96 3.86 -2.45 17.73
N ASN A 97 2.93 -1.78 18.40
CA ASN A 97 3.18 -0.48 19.06
C ASN A 97 4.13 -0.57 20.25
N ASP A 98 4.56 -1.78 20.62
CA ASP A 98 5.24 -2.07 21.89
C ASP A 98 6.76 -1.92 21.85
N ARG A 99 7.33 -1.37 20.76
CA ARG A 99 8.78 -1.18 20.65
C ARG A 99 9.12 0.25 20.25
N THR A 100 9.52 1.02 21.25
CA THR A 100 10.28 2.29 21.22
C THR A 100 11.60 2.20 20.44
N VAL A 101 11.96 1.02 19.94
CA VAL A 101 13.09 0.79 19.04
C VAL A 101 12.66 1.12 17.62
N LYS A 102 13.36 2.06 16.97
CA LYS A 102 13.20 2.32 15.54
C LYS A 102 13.67 1.09 14.76
N ILE A 103 12.83 0.06 14.65
CA ILE A 103 13.11 -1.15 13.88
C ILE A 103 13.40 -0.70 12.45
N ARG A 104 14.67 -0.80 12.06
CA ARG A 104 15.11 -0.45 10.70
C ARG A 104 15.07 -1.69 9.83
N ASP A 105 15.56 -2.79 10.35
CA ASP A 105 15.59 -4.14 9.81
C ASP A 105 14.41 -4.94 10.35
N THR A 106 13.59 -5.46 9.44
CA THR A 106 12.47 -6.34 9.77
C THR A 106 12.53 -7.55 8.87
N GLU A 107 12.33 -8.72 9.46
CA GLU A 107 12.13 -9.97 8.72
C GLU A 107 10.65 -10.14 8.41
N CYS A 108 10.32 -10.49 7.17
CA CYS A 108 8.95 -10.85 6.84
C CYS A 108 8.65 -12.26 7.37
N PRO A 109 7.64 -12.48 8.24
CA PRO A 109 7.29 -13.82 8.74
C PRO A 109 6.78 -14.78 7.66
N HIS A 110 6.38 -14.26 6.48
CA HIS A 110 5.88 -15.09 5.38
C HIS A 110 7.00 -15.60 4.47
N CYS A 111 7.94 -14.74 4.08
CA CYS A 111 9.02 -15.11 3.16
C CYS A 111 10.41 -15.17 3.80
N HIS A 112 10.53 -14.83 5.09
CA HIS A 112 11.77 -14.82 5.87
C HIS A 112 12.88 -13.96 5.28
N ARG A 113 12.51 -12.99 4.41
CA ARG A 113 13.45 -12.03 3.81
C ARG A 113 13.49 -10.76 4.64
N MET A 114 14.70 -10.23 4.79
CA MET A 114 14.96 -8.98 5.48
C MET A 114 14.63 -7.78 4.58
N PHE A 115 13.98 -6.78 5.15
CA PHE A 115 13.72 -5.51 4.49
C PHE A 115 13.79 -4.32 5.45
N CYS A 116 13.86 -3.13 4.88
CA CYS A 116 13.89 -1.90 5.66
C CYS A 116 12.47 -1.37 5.91
N ALA A 117 11.94 -1.46 7.12
CA ALA A 117 10.57 -1.00 7.43
C ALA A 117 10.37 0.51 7.17
N ARG A 118 11.45 1.31 7.27
CA ARG A 118 11.41 2.76 7.01
C ARG A 118 11.43 3.10 5.52
N CYS A 119 12.20 2.37 4.73
CA CYS A 119 12.33 2.62 3.29
C CYS A 119 11.34 1.82 2.45
N ARG A 120 10.77 0.74 3.01
CA ARG A 120 9.91 -0.23 2.33
C ARG A 120 10.57 -0.83 1.09
N VAL A 121 11.83 -1.24 1.23
CA VAL A 121 12.67 -1.86 0.19
C VAL A 121 13.48 -3.01 0.79
N PRO A 122 14.02 -3.94 -0.03
CA PRO A 122 14.91 -5.00 0.46
C PRO A 122 16.04 -4.46 1.34
N TRP A 123 16.53 -5.29 2.25
CA TRP A 123 17.50 -4.85 3.24
C TRP A 123 18.79 -4.33 2.59
N HIS A 124 19.25 -3.17 3.05
CA HIS A 124 20.28 -2.38 2.36
C HIS A 124 21.46 -2.04 3.28
N ASP A 125 22.04 -3.09 3.87
CA ASP A 125 23.22 -2.98 4.73
C ASP A 125 24.37 -2.19 4.06
N GLY A 126 24.90 -1.19 4.78
CA GLY A 126 25.94 -0.29 4.29
C GLY A 126 25.46 0.91 3.45
N ILE A 127 24.16 1.02 3.14
CA ILE A 127 23.58 2.18 2.44
C ILE A 127 22.66 2.94 3.41
N LYS A 128 22.85 4.26 3.55
CA LYS A 128 21.99 5.04 4.46
C LYS A 128 20.62 5.24 3.83
N CYS A 129 19.53 5.11 4.61
CA CYS A 129 18.15 5.37 4.14
C CYS A 129 17.99 6.73 3.43
N LYS A 130 18.74 7.76 3.87
CA LYS A 130 18.74 9.09 3.24
C LYS A 130 19.26 9.08 1.81
N GLU A 131 20.21 8.19 1.49
CA GLU A 131 20.74 8.05 0.13
C GLU A 131 19.78 7.27 -0.76
N LEU A 132 19.07 6.29 -0.19
CA LEU A 132 18.03 5.55 -0.90
C LEU A 132 16.83 6.40 -1.28
N ARG A 133 16.43 7.35 -0.42
CA ARG A 133 15.35 8.29 -0.75
C ARG A 133 15.63 9.17 -1.97
N LYS A 134 16.90 9.31 -2.38
CA LYS A 134 17.29 10.09 -3.57
C LYS A 134 17.28 9.26 -4.85
N LEU A 135 17.14 7.94 -4.74
CA LEU A 135 17.10 7.04 -5.88
C LEU A 135 15.68 6.93 -6.44
N GLY A 136 15.59 6.65 -7.74
CA GLY A 136 14.33 6.23 -8.38
C GLY A 136 13.85 4.90 -7.83
N ASP A 137 12.56 4.57 -8.02
CA ASP A 137 12.00 3.31 -7.56
C ASP A 137 12.54 2.10 -8.34
N ASP A 138 12.96 2.33 -9.58
CA ASP A 138 13.68 1.40 -10.44
C ASP A 138 15.06 1.00 -9.89
N GLU A 139 15.67 1.83 -9.04
CA GLU A 139 17.02 1.59 -8.50
C GLU A 139 17.01 1.04 -7.06
N LYS A 140 15.84 0.67 -6.55
CA LYS A 140 15.63 0.17 -5.17
C LYS A 140 15.37 -1.34 -5.12
N GLY A 141 15.46 -2.02 -6.26
CA GLY A 141 15.35 -3.47 -6.35
C GLY A 141 16.46 -4.18 -5.56
N GLU A 142 16.22 -5.45 -5.25
CA GLU A 142 17.18 -6.28 -4.53
C GLU A 142 18.53 -6.35 -5.28
N THR A 143 18.47 -6.58 -6.60
CA THR A 143 19.65 -6.61 -7.49
C THR A 143 20.40 -5.29 -7.52
N ASP A 144 19.69 -4.16 -7.55
CA ASP A 144 20.29 -2.82 -7.59
C ASP A 144 20.97 -2.46 -6.28
N LEU A 145 20.36 -2.83 -5.16
CA LEU A 145 20.92 -2.67 -3.82
C LEU A 145 22.18 -3.54 -3.65
N MET A 146 22.16 -4.78 -4.14
CA MET A 146 23.33 -5.66 -4.17
C MET A 146 24.46 -5.07 -5.02
N LEU A 147 24.15 -4.59 -6.23
CA LEU A 147 25.12 -3.94 -7.12
C LEU A 147 25.72 -2.69 -6.46
N LYS A 148 24.90 -1.87 -5.81
CA LYS A 148 25.35 -0.66 -5.10
C LYS A 148 26.23 -1.00 -3.90
N LYS A 149 25.90 -2.05 -3.14
CA LYS A 149 26.75 -2.55 -2.04
C LYS A 149 28.11 -3.01 -2.56
N LEU A 150 28.13 -3.75 -3.67
CA LEU A 150 29.37 -4.18 -4.32
C LEU A 150 30.19 -2.99 -4.83
N ALA A 151 29.54 -2.04 -5.49
CA ALA A 151 30.17 -0.82 -5.99
C ALA A 151 30.83 -0.01 -4.87
N ASN A 152 30.15 0.16 -3.73
CA ASN A 152 30.72 0.83 -2.56
C ASN A 152 31.94 0.09 -2.01
N LYS A 153 31.87 -1.25 -1.90
CA LYS A 153 32.99 -2.09 -1.45
C LYS A 153 34.21 -2.01 -2.39
N LYS A 154 33.98 -1.96 -3.70
CA LYS A 154 35.01 -1.88 -4.74
C LYS A 154 35.41 -0.45 -5.10
N LYS A 155 34.80 0.56 -4.46
CA LYS A 155 34.98 1.99 -4.78
C LYS A 155 34.71 2.33 -6.26
N TRP A 156 33.74 1.65 -6.86
CA TRP A 156 33.26 1.98 -8.21
C TRP A 156 32.47 3.27 -8.19
N GLN A 157 32.59 4.06 -9.26
CA GLN A 157 31.90 5.34 -9.39
C GLN A 157 30.89 5.28 -10.53
N ARG A 158 29.82 6.07 -10.47
CA ARG A 158 28.89 6.19 -11.60
C ARG A 158 29.41 7.20 -12.62
N CYS A 159 29.36 6.83 -13.89
CA CYS A 159 29.65 7.76 -14.98
C CYS A 159 28.63 8.92 -14.96
N PRO A 160 29.06 10.20 -15.01
CA PRO A 160 28.13 11.33 -15.07
C PRO A 160 27.20 11.31 -16.28
N SER A 161 27.67 10.80 -17.43
CA SER A 161 26.93 10.76 -18.70
C SER A 161 25.95 9.60 -18.79
N CYS A 162 26.39 8.35 -18.61
CA CYS A 162 25.54 7.16 -18.79
C CYS A 162 25.04 6.52 -17.50
N LYS A 163 25.45 7.01 -16.32
CA LYS A 163 25.09 6.52 -14.97
C LYS A 163 25.51 5.09 -14.63
N MET A 164 26.17 4.36 -15.54
CA MET A 164 26.73 3.04 -15.27
C MET A 164 27.89 3.08 -14.28
N TYR A 165 28.05 2.02 -13.48
CA TYR A 165 29.18 1.86 -12.57
C TYR A 165 30.47 1.54 -13.35
N VAL A 166 31.53 2.31 -13.07
CA VAL A 166 32.86 2.14 -13.66
C VAL A 166 33.90 1.83 -12.58
N SER A 167 34.79 0.89 -12.88
CA SER A 167 35.92 0.53 -12.02
C SER A 167 37.19 1.24 -12.46
N LYS A 168 37.96 1.77 -11.49
CA LYS A 168 39.31 2.29 -11.77
C LYS A 168 40.26 1.12 -12.02
N ILE A 169 41.03 1.18 -13.12
CA ILE A 169 41.98 0.13 -13.49
C ILE A 169 43.38 0.45 -12.94
N ASP A 170 43.93 1.65 -13.20
CA ASP A 170 45.15 2.15 -12.53
C ASP A 170 45.43 3.66 -12.79
N GLY A 171 46.40 4.24 -12.06
CA GLY A 171 47.30 5.31 -12.53
C GLY A 171 46.79 6.74 -12.75
N CYS A 172 45.49 6.98 -12.94
CA CYS A 172 44.95 8.33 -13.21
C CYS A 172 43.58 8.57 -12.55
N LEU A 173 43.27 9.83 -12.22
CA LEU A 173 41.93 10.23 -11.75
C LEU A 173 40.93 10.42 -12.90
N LEU A 174 41.42 10.60 -14.13
CA LEU A 174 40.58 10.72 -15.31
C LEU A 174 40.15 9.33 -15.79
N MET A 175 38.89 8.98 -15.52
CA MET A 175 38.29 7.72 -15.99
C MET A 175 37.44 7.98 -17.23
N LYS A 176 37.61 7.14 -18.26
CA LYS A 176 36.74 7.13 -19.45
C LYS A 176 35.77 5.96 -19.34
N CYS A 177 34.47 6.24 -19.45
CA CYS A 177 33.48 5.19 -19.66
C CYS A 177 33.67 4.61 -21.06
N ARG A 178 33.55 3.28 -21.18
CA ARG A 178 33.54 2.56 -22.45
C ARG A 178 32.12 2.20 -22.83
#